data_AF-A0A946LN63-F1
#
_entry.id   AF-A0A946LN63-F1
#
_cell.length_a   1.000
_cell.length_b   1.000
_cell.length_c   1.000
_cell.angle_alpha   90.00
_cell.angle_beta   90.00
_cell.angle_gamma   90.00
#
_symmetry.space_group_name_H-M   'P 1'
#
loop_
_entity.id
_entity.type
_entity.pdbx_description
1 polymer ?
#
loop_
_entity_poly.entity_id
_entity_poly.type
_entity_poly.pdbx_seq_one_letter_code
_entity_poly.pdbx_strand_id
1 'polypeptide(L)'
;MTETILAIAILFSLIVLGGLISIGNERQRKAIDKISEHAQAWAIEDLRLKRGQVEGSVSIEDPVAWLSTAASRALGMQIQLTLVEVLENPTALSCIDETSGDAIFFSLSSPKELRSLFREKRSELSKRGAQHPLAQRKKGIDAFEMNILNAGVRFDIDLIPSWQKMSGNFTTSHYLWVYQH
;
A
#
# COMPACT_ATOMS: atom_id res chain seq x y z
N MET A 1 19.70 -56.35 16.07
CA MET A 1 19.19 -56.24 14.68
C MET A 1 17.76 -55.72 14.63
N THR A 2 16.84 -56.21 15.46
CA THR A 2 15.45 -55.72 15.50
C THR A 2 15.33 -54.27 15.99
N GLU A 3 16.08 -53.89 17.02
CA GLU A 3 16.10 -52.51 17.55
C GLU A 3 16.61 -51.47 16.54
N THR A 4 17.66 -51.82 15.79
CA THR A 4 18.22 -50.96 14.73
C THR A 4 17.23 -50.77 13.57
N ILE A 5 16.47 -51.81 13.22
CA ILE A 5 15.43 -51.71 12.19
C ILE A 5 14.27 -50.84 12.67
N LEU A 6 13.86 -50.97 13.94
CA LEU A 6 12.81 -50.16 14.55
C LEU A 6 13.21 -48.67 14.59
N ALA A 7 14.45 -48.36 14.99
CA ALA A 7 14.95 -46.99 15.07
C ALA A 7 14.94 -46.29 13.69
N ILE A 8 15.33 -47.00 12.63
CA ILE A 8 15.31 -46.47 11.26
C ILE A 8 13.87 -46.22 10.80
N ALA A 9 12.94 -47.13 11.10
CA ALA A 9 11.54 -46.98 10.74
C ALA A 9 10.89 -45.76 11.41
N ILE A 10 11.20 -45.52 12.70
CA ILE A 10 10.73 -44.35 13.45
C ILE A 10 11.31 -43.06 12.85
N LEU A 11 12.61 -43.04 12.55
CA LEU A 11 13.27 -41.88 11.94
C LEU A 11 12.65 -41.55 10.58
N PHE A 12 12.41 -42.55 9.74
CA PHE A 12 11.78 -42.37 8.44
C PHE A 12 10.36 -41.83 8.57
N SER A 13 9.57 -42.35 9.52
CA SER A 13 8.22 -41.85 9.79
C SER A 13 8.23 -40.38 10.22
N LEU A 14 9.14 -39.98 11.10
CA LEU A 14 9.29 -38.59 11.55
C LEU A 14 9.65 -37.64 10.39
N ILE A 15 10.55 -38.05 9.50
CA ILE A 15 10.94 -37.25 8.32
C ILE A 15 9.74 -37.08 7.37
N VAL A 16 9.02 -38.17 7.07
CA VAL A 16 7.85 -38.14 6.19
C VAL A 16 6.73 -37.27 6.79
N LEU A 17 6.47 -37.40 8.10
CA LEU A 17 5.47 -36.62 8.79
C LEU A 17 5.82 -35.12 8.81
N GLY A 18 7.08 -34.78 9.10
CA GLY A 18 7.56 -33.39 9.05
C GLY A 18 7.44 -32.78 7.66
N GLY A 19 7.78 -33.53 6.61
CA GLY A 19 7.61 -33.10 5.22
C GLY A 19 6.14 -32.84 4.84
N LEU A 20 5.24 -33.74 5.24
CA LEU A 20 3.80 -33.61 4.99
C LEU A 20 3.20 -32.38 5.68
N ILE A 21 3.55 -32.12 6.95
CA ILE A 21 3.08 -30.95 7.69
C ILE A 21 3.59 -29.66 7.03
N SER A 22 4.87 -29.62 6.64
CA SER A 22 5.45 -28.45 5.98
C SER A 22 4.77 -28.13 4.65
N ILE A 23 4.43 -29.14 3.85
CA ILE A 23 3.70 -28.96 2.58
C ILE A 23 2.26 -28.51 2.84
N GLY A 24 1.62 -29.07 3.87
CA GLY A 24 0.28 -28.68 4.30
C GLY A 24 0.17 -27.21 4.68
N ASN A 25 1.09 -26.74 5.54
CA ASN A 25 1.13 -25.34 5.99
C ASN A 25 1.30 -24.36 4.83
N GLU A 26 2.19 -24.66 3.88
CA GLU A 26 2.42 -23.79 2.71
C GLU A 26 1.19 -23.71 1.79
N ARG A 27 0.46 -24.83 1.62
CA ARG A 27 -0.79 -24.83 0.85
C ARG A 27 -1.91 -24.08 1.57
N GLN A 28 -2.05 -24.27 2.88
CA GLN A 28 -3.04 -23.55 3.68
C GLN A 28 -2.77 -22.06 3.68
N ARG A 29 -1.52 -21.64 3.85
CA ARG A 29 -1.13 -20.24 3.78
C ARG A 29 -1.52 -19.60 2.46
N LYS A 30 -1.19 -20.24 1.33
CA LYS A 30 -1.60 -19.76 -0.01
C LYS A 30 -3.11 -19.71 -0.20
N ALA A 31 -3.86 -20.64 0.39
CA ALA A 31 -5.33 -20.62 0.34
C ALA A 31 -5.89 -19.46 1.16
N ILE A 32 -5.34 -19.20 2.36
CA ILE A 32 -5.71 -18.09 3.22
C ILE A 32 -5.39 -16.75 2.55
N ASP A 33 -4.21 -16.61 1.94
CA ASP A 33 -3.81 -15.38 1.24
C ASP A 33 -4.80 -15.06 0.10
N LYS A 34 -5.17 -16.06 -0.71
CA LYS A 34 -6.17 -15.89 -1.77
C LYS A 34 -7.55 -15.53 -1.23
N ILE A 35 -7.98 -16.17 -0.13
CA ILE A 35 -9.27 -15.86 0.51
C ILE A 35 -9.25 -14.42 1.04
N SER A 36 -8.14 -13.99 1.64
CA SER A 36 -7.98 -12.62 2.14
C SER A 36 -8.08 -11.58 1.03
N GLU A 37 -7.41 -11.80 -0.11
CA GLU A 37 -7.51 -10.91 -1.28
C GLU A 37 -8.96 -10.81 -1.79
N HIS A 38 -9.66 -11.94 -1.92
CA HIS A 38 -11.06 -11.96 -2.34
C HIS A 38 -12.00 -11.32 -1.31
N ALA A 39 -11.73 -11.50 -0.02
CA ALA A 39 -12.53 -10.89 1.05
C ALA A 39 -12.38 -9.36 1.07
N GLN A 40 -11.17 -8.84 0.85
CA GLN A 40 -10.94 -7.39 0.73
C GLN A 40 -11.67 -6.82 -0.50
N ALA A 41 -11.53 -7.46 -1.66
CA ALA A 41 -12.22 -7.02 -2.88
C ALA A 41 -13.75 -7.05 -2.71
N TRP A 42 -14.29 -8.11 -2.11
CA TRP A 42 -15.71 -8.22 -1.80
C TRP A 42 -16.16 -7.14 -0.80
N ALA A 43 -15.39 -6.86 0.25
CA ALA A 43 -15.73 -5.84 1.24
C ALA A 43 -15.74 -4.43 0.62
N ILE A 44 -14.80 -4.13 -0.28
CA ILE A 44 -14.78 -2.87 -1.04
C ILE A 44 -16.07 -2.73 -1.86
N GLU A 45 -16.45 -3.78 -2.59
CA GLU A 45 -17.63 -3.74 -3.45
C GLU A 45 -18.93 -3.70 -2.64
N ASP A 46 -19.02 -4.44 -1.54
CA ASP A 46 -20.14 -4.39 -0.62
C ASP A 46 -20.34 -2.98 -0.03
N LEU A 47 -19.25 -2.32 0.38
CA LEU A 47 -19.31 -0.94 0.86
C LEU A 47 -19.74 0.04 -0.24
N ARG A 48 -19.32 -0.17 -1.49
CA ARG A 48 -19.75 0.65 -2.63
C ARG A 48 -21.23 0.50 -2.91
N LEU A 49 -21.73 -0.73 -2.93
CA LEU A 49 -23.16 -1.03 -3.11
C LEU A 49 -24.00 -0.44 -1.98
N LYS A 50 -23.56 -0.59 -0.73
CA LYS A 50 -24.22 -0.01 0.45
C LYS A 50 -24.20 1.53 0.46
N ARG A 51 -23.26 2.15 -0.27
CA ARG A 51 -23.16 3.61 -0.40
C ARG A 51 -24.04 4.19 -1.52
N GLY A 52 -24.90 3.39 -2.17
CA GLY A 52 -25.78 3.78 -3.27
C GLY A 52 -26.76 4.96 -3.03
N GLN A 53 -26.58 5.74 -1.96
CA GLN A 53 -27.33 6.97 -1.65
C GLN A 53 -26.50 8.12 -1.04
N VAL A 54 -25.15 8.04 -0.97
CA VAL A 54 -24.30 9.12 -0.38
C VAL A 54 -23.56 9.93 -1.47
N GLU A 55 -24.14 10.05 -2.66
CA GLU A 55 -23.69 10.99 -3.70
C GLU A 55 -24.21 12.40 -3.41
N GLY A 56 -23.88 12.92 -2.22
CA GLY A 56 -23.97 14.36 -1.97
C GLY A 56 -22.84 15.08 -2.68
N SER A 57 -23.06 16.32 -3.11
CA SER A 57 -22.02 17.18 -3.71
C SER A 57 -20.76 17.19 -2.84
N VAL A 58 -19.70 16.52 -3.30
CA VAL A 58 -18.43 16.41 -2.57
C VAL A 58 -17.67 17.71 -2.76
N SER A 59 -17.77 18.59 -1.77
CA SER A 59 -16.93 19.78 -1.66
C SER A 59 -16.00 19.60 -0.48
N ILE A 60 -14.71 19.41 -0.76
CA ILE A 60 -13.67 19.35 0.25
C ILE A 60 -13.04 20.73 0.33
N GLU A 61 -13.28 21.43 1.44
CA GLU A 61 -12.77 22.79 1.66
C GLU A 61 -11.25 22.80 1.79
N ASP A 62 -10.69 21.86 2.56
CA ASP A 62 -9.25 21.69 2.77
C ASP A 62 -8.79 20.26 2.41
N PRO A 63 -8.19 20.07 1.22
CA PRO A 63 -7.66 18.79 0.76
C PRO A 63 -6.52 18.22 1.60
N VAL A 64 -5.69 19.08 2.22
CA VAL A 64 -4.51 18.64 2.98
C VAL A 64 -4.94 18.19 4.37
N ALA A 65 -5.89 18.90 5.00
CA ALA A 65 -6.51 18.45 6.24
C ALA A 65 -7.29 17.14 6.06
N TRP A 66 -7.99 16.98 4.92
CA TRP A 66 -8.62 15.71 4.54
C TRP A 66 -7.58 14.59 4.43
N LEU A 67 -6.48 14.82 3.71
CA LEU A 67 -5.42 13.83 3.52
C LEU A 67 -4.77 13.44 4.86
N SER A 68 -4.55 14.40 5.75
CA SER A 68 -4.03 14.18 7.10
C SER A 68 -4.94 13.27 7.91
N THR A 69 -6.26 13.52 7.85
CA THR A 69 -7.26 12.70 8.53
C THR A 69 -7.31 11.28 7.96
N ALA A 70 -7.27 11.16 6.63
CA ALA A 70 -7.28 9.87 5.95
C ALA A 70 -6.00 9.06 6.27
N ALA A 71 -4.83 9.70 6.22
CA ALA A 71 -3.54 9.08 6.53
C ALA A 71 -3.46 8.64 8.00
N SER A 72 -3.97 9.48 8.91
CA SER A 72 -4.01 9.15 10.34
C SER A 72 -4.81 7.88 10.62
N ARG A 73 -5.96 7.72 9.96
CA ARG A 73 -6.78 6.50 10.07
C ARG A 73 -6.08 5.28 9.47
N ALA A 74 -5.51 5.45 8.29
CA ALA A 74 -4.85 4.38 7.56
C ALA A 74 -3.61 3.84 8.30
N LEU A 75 -2.79 4.72 8.86
CA LEU A 75 -1.56 4.38 9.56
C LEU A 75 -1.76 4.12 11.07
N GLY A 76 -2.93 4.44 11.62
CA GLY A 76 -3.25 4.22 13.03
C GLY A 76 -2.50 5.15 14.00
N MET A 77 -1.97 6.26 13.50
CA MET A 77 -1.24 7.28 14.26
C MET A 77 -1.75 8.67 13.92
N GLN A 78 -1.55 9.66 14.80
CA GLN A 78 -1.91 11.04 14.49
C GLN A 78 -0.89 11.63 13.53
N ILE A 79 -1.35 12.10 12.37
CA ILE A 79 -0.54 12.69 11.31
C ILE A 79 -1.14 14.04 10.95
N GLN A 80 -0.29 15.06 10.90
CA GLN A 80 -0.68 16.41 10.51
C GLN A 80 0.22 16.84 9.36
N LEU A 81 -0.31 16.83 8.14
CA LEU A 81 0.50 17.05 6.95
C LEU A 81 0.54 18.54 6.59
N THR A 82 1.72 19.00 6.22
CA THR A 82 1.91 20.22 5.46
C THR A 82 2.48 19.87 4.09
N LEU A 83 1.77 20.28 3.03
CA LEU A 83 2.17 20.04 1.65
C LEU A 83 3.39 20.90 1.32
N VAL A 84 4.49 20.26 0.94
CA VAL A 84 5.76 20.93 0.60
C VAL A 84 5.84 21.17 -0.90
N GLU A 85 5.69 20.09 -1.67
CA GLU A 85 5.85 20.14 -3.11
C GLU A 85 5.03 19.05 -3.82
N VAL A 86 4.65 19.34 -5.06
CA VAL A 86 4.12 18.35 -5.98
C VAL A 86 5.26 17.92 -6.88
N LEU A 87 5.70 16.69 -6.73
CA LEU A 87 6.73 16.07 -7.56
C LEU A 87 6.11 15.61 -8.87
N GLU A 88 6.73 15.97 -9.98
CA GLU A 88 6.35 15.49 -11.30
C GLU A 88 7.25 14.34 -11.74
N ASN A 89 6.69 13.39 -12.50
CA ASN A 89 7.40 12.27 -13.12
C ASN A 89 8.08 11.27 -12.15
N PRO A 90 7.32 10.43 -11.42
CA PRO A 90 5.86 10.30 -11.41
C PRO A 90 5.17 11.28 -10.46
N THR A 91 3.89 11.59 -10.70
CA THR A 91 3.15 12.54 -9.86
C THR A 91 3.04 12.03 -8.43
N ALA A 92 3.68 12.73 -7.50
CA ALA A 92 3.65 12.43 -6.08
C ALA A 92 3.53 13.71 -5.26
N LEU A 93 2.83 13.66 -4.13
CA LEU A 93 2.80 14.74 -3.16
C LEU A 93 3.88 14.49 -2.12
N SER A 94 4.72 15.49 -1.88
CA SER A 94 5.69 15.51 -0.80
C SER A 94 5.12 16.33 0.34
N CYS A 95 4.92 15.70 1.48
CA CYS A 95 4.40 16.33 2.69
C CYS A 95 5.40 16.15 3.83
N ILE A 96 5.37 17.05 4.80
CA ILE A 96 6.02 16.87 6.09
C ILE A 96 4.93 16.62 7.13
N ASP A 97 5.09 15.59 7.96
CA ASP A 97 4.27 15.44 9.15
C ASP A 97 4.78 16.40 10.23
N GLU A 98 3.94 17.34 10.66
CA GLU A 98 4.26 18.31 11.70
C GLU A 98 4.47 17.66 13.08
N THR A 99 3.96 16.43 13.27
CA THR A 99 4.05 15.71 14.54
C THR A 99 5.43 15.07 14.72
N SER A 100 5.89 14.34 13.71
CA SER A 100 7.19 13.64 13.72
C SER A 100 8.34 14.46 13.12
N GLY A 101 8.04 15.41 12.23
CA GLY A 101 9.01 16.09 11.39
C GLY A 101 9.45 15.28 10.16
N ASP A 102 8.87 14.09 9.95
CA ASP A 102 9.29 13.17 8.88
C ASP A 102 8.63 13.52 7.53
N ALA A 103 9.36 13.23 6.45
CA ALA A 103 8.86 13.39 5.09
C ALA A 103 8.01 12.18 4.68
N ILE A 104 6.75 12.46 4.33
CA ILE A 104 5.77 11.47 3.87
C ILE A 104 5.42 11.76 2.42
N PHE A 105 5.52 10.75 1.57
CA PHE A 105 5.18 10.88 0.15
C PHE A 105 3.89 10.15 -0.18
N PHE A 106 3.05 10.76 -1.00
CA PHE A 106 1.82 10.16 -1.50
C PHE A 106 1.86 10.01 -3.01
N SER A 107 1.54 8.83 -3.53
CA SER A 107 1.54 8.57 -4.99
C SER A 107 0.40 7.64 -5.37
N LEU A 108 -0.15 7.85 -6.57
CA LEU A 108 -1.13 6.94 -7.15
C LEU A 108 -0.50 5.63 -7.65
N SER A 109 0.80 5.66 -7.98
CA SER A 109 1.52 4.48 -8.44
C SER A 109 1.90 3.56 -7.29
N SER A 110 1.72 2.26 -7.52
CA SER A 110 2.11 1.22 -6.58
C SER A 110 3.65 1.07 -6.47
N PRO A 111 4.17 0.46 -5.40
CA PRO A 111 5.61 0.22 -5.27
C PRO A 111 6.17 -0.66 -6.39
N LYS A 112 5.34 -1.51 -7.02
CA LYS A 112 5.74 -2.33 -8.18
C LYS A 112 5.88 -1.46 -9.44
N GLU A 113 4.93 -0.58 -9.71
CA GLU A 113 4.97 0.35 -10.85
C GLU A 113 6.09 1.37 -10.73
N LEU A 114 6.29 1.95 -9.54
CA LEU A 114 7.42 2.87 -9.32
C LEU A 114 8.75 2.16 -9.59
N ARG A 115 8.89 0.89 -9.17
CA ARG A 115 10.09 0.10 -9.45
C ARG A 115 10.31 -0.16 -10.94
N SER A 116 9.27 -0.44 -11.73
CA SER A 116 9.42 -0.62 -13.18
C SER A 116 9.76 0.71 -13.85
N LEU A 117 9.05 1.79 -13.52
CA LEU A 117 9.28 3.13 -14.05
C LEU A 117 10.70 3.62 -13.81
N PHE A 118 11.21 3.46 -12.58
CA PHE A 118 12.58 3.86 -12.26
C PHE A 118 13.63 2.92 -12.86
N ARG A 119 13.32 1.64 -13.09
CA ARG A 119 14.24 0.71 -13.76
C ARG A 119 14.42 1.07 -15.23
N GLU A 120 13.33 1.37 -15.93
CA GLU A 120 13.35 1.81 -17.33
C GLU A 120 14.04 3.16 -17.48
N LYS A 121 13.70 4.13 -16.60
CA LYS A 121 14.31 5.45 -16.67
C LYS A 121 15.75 5.50 -16.18
N ARG A 122 16.29 4.47 -15.50
CA ARG A 122 17.69 4.47 -15.02
C ARG A 122 18.71 4.49 -16.17
N SER A 123 18.37 3.98 -17.35
CA SER A 123 19.23 4.09 -18.54
C SER A 123 19.33 5.53 -19.05
N GLU A 124 18.24 6.30 -18.94
CA GLU A 124 18.11 7.69 -19.39
C GLU A 124 18.54 8.73 -18.32
N LEU A 125 18.10 8.55 -17.07
CA LEU A 125 18.31 9.44 -15.92
C LEU A 125 19.74 9.40 -15.34
N SER A 126 20.56 8.41 -15.71
CA SER A 126 21.98 8.38 -15.33
C SER A 126 22.77 9.60 -15.82
N LYS A 127 22.20 10.39 -16.75
CA LYS A 127 22.81 11.59 -17.34
C LYS A 127 22.34 12.92 -16.76
N ARG A 128 21.33 12.99 -15.88
CA ARG A 128 20.85 14.26 -15.30
C ARG A 128 20.56 14.13 -13.80
N GLY A 129 21.29 14.92 -13.02
CA GLY A 129 21.41 14.85 -11.55
C GLY A 129 20.20 15.27 -10.71
N ALA A 130 18.99 14.84 -11.06
CA ALA A 130 17.81 14.98 -10.20
C ALA A 130 17.13 13.60 -10.07
N GLN A 131 17.55 12.81 -9.08
CA GLN A 131 16.85 11.56 -8.76
C GLN A 131 15.61 11.89 -7.95
N HIS A 132 14.43 11.53 -8.48
CA HIS A 132 13.15 11.63 -7.79
C HIS A 132 13.24 11.01 -6.39
N PRO A 133 12.70 11.63 -5.31
CA PRO A 133 12.79 11.08 -3.95
C PRO A 133 12.34 9.62 -3.84
N LEU A 134 11.21 9.27 -4.47
CA LEU A 134 10.73 7.88 -4.58
C LEU A 134 11.63 6.93 -5.40
N ALA A 135 12.57 7.46 -6.20
CA ALA A 135 13.55 6.65 -6.94
C ALA A 135 14.74 6.26 -6.05
N GLN A 136 15.00 7.00 -4.98
CA GLN A 136 16.08 6.70 -4.05
C GLN A 136 15.71 5.46 -3.25
N ARG A 137 16.23 4.33 -3.74
CA ARG A 137 16.09 3.01 -3.15
C ARG A 137 16.87 2.91 -1.84
N LYS A 138 16.47 3.65 -0.80
CA LYS A 138 16.84 3.31 0.56
C LYS A 138 16.10 2.01 0.91
N LYS A 139 16.82 1.00 1.38
CA LYS A 139 16.18 -0.17 2.01
C LYS A 139 15.39 0.37 3.21
N GLY A 140 14.08 0.11 3.26
CA GLY A 140 13.23 0.52 4.39
C GLY A 140 12.18 1.57 4.11
N ILE A 141 11.86 1.91 2.84
CA ILE A 141 10.64 2.69 2.59
C ILE A 141 9.44 1.77 2.83
N ASP A 142 8.71 2.03 3.91
CA ASP A 142 7.45 1.37 4.20
C ASP A 142 6.37 1.97 3.31
N ALA A 143 5.73 1.11 2.53
CA ALA A 143 4.67 1.49 1.61
C ALA A 143 3.34 0.94 2.12
N PHE A 144 2.37 1.83 2.30
CA PHE A 144 1.03 1.48 2.77
C PHE A 144 -0.03 1.90 1.76
N GLU A 145 -0.95 1.00 1.43
CA GLU A 145 -2.08 1.30 0.55
C GLU A 145 -3.25 1.87 1.36
N MET A 146 -3.66 3.08 1.03
CA MET A 146 -4.87 3.71 1.52
C MET A 146 -6.04 3.42 0.58
N ASN A 147 -7.14 2.94 1.12
CA ASN A 147 -8.37 2.70 0.39
C ASN A 147 -9.59 2.89 1.33
N ILE A 148 -10.79 2.64 0.79
CA ILE A 148 -12.06 2.72 1.53
C ILE A 148 -12.08 1.94 2.86
N LEU A 149 -11.33 0.84 2.97
CA LEU A 149 -11.34 -0.04 4.14
C LEU A 149 -10.58 0.57 5.33
N ASN A 150 -9.53 1.36 5.07
CA ASN A 150 -8.62 1.84 6.12
C ASN A 150 -8.56 3.38 6.23
N ALA A 151 -8.78 4.11 5.13
CA ALA A 151 -8.71 5.58 5.10
C ALA A 151 -10.10 6.24 5.24
N GLY A 152 -11.17 5.45 5.15
CA GLY A 152 -12.54 5.85 5.49
C GLY A 152 -13.57 5.56 4.39
N VAL A 153 -14.84 5.45 4.81
CA VAL A 153 -15.98 5.03 3.98
C VAL A 153 -16.38 6.05 2.90
N ARG A 154 -15.58 7.08 2.62
CA ARG A 154 -15.78 7.98 1.45
C ARG A 154 -14.48 8.24 0.71
N PHE A 155 -13.40 7.55 1.09
CA PHE A 155 -12.05 7.84 0.64
C PHE A 155 -11.92 7.88 -0.88
N ASP A 156 -12.47 6.90 -1.59
CA ASP A 156 -12.38 6.79 -3.04
C ASP A 156 -13.15 7.88 -3.80
N ILE A 157 -14.22 8.45 -3.21
CA ILE A 157 -14.96 9.57 -3.79
C ILE A 157 -14.23 10.89 -3.49
N ASP A 158 -13.78 11.05 -2.25
CA ASP A 158 -13.14 12.27 -1.77
C ASP A 158 -11.71 12.44 -2.32
N LEU A 159 -11.05 11.33 -2.69
CA LEU A 159 -9.71 11.31 -3.27
C LEU A 159 -9.64 12.05 -4.60
N ILE A 160 -10.62 11.87 -5.49
CA ILE A 160 -10.62 12.47 -6.83
C ILE A 160 -10.54 14.01 -6.76
N PRO A 161 -11.49 14.71 -6.13
CA PRO A 161 -11.45 16.17 -6.04
C PRO A 161 -10.30 16.67 -5.18
N SER A 162 -9.91 15.94 -4.11
CA SER A 162 -8.76 16.33 -3.28
C SER A 162 -7.45 16.27 -4.04
N TRP A 163 -7.22 15.18 -4.77
CA TRP A 163 -6.01 14.99 -5.56
C TRP A 163 -5.91 16.02 -6.68
N GLN A 164 -7.03 16.32 -7.35
CA GLN A 164 -7.05 17.36 -8.38
C GLN A 164 -6.72 18.74 -7.79
N LYS A 165 -7.26 19.08 -6.62
CA LYS A 165 -6.95 20.35 -5.94
C LYS A 165 -5.49 20.45 -5.48
N MET A 166 -4.89 19.35 -5.01
CA MET A 166 -3.50 19.35 -4.51
C MET A 166 -2.47 19.26 -5.63
N SER A 167 -2.67 18.35 -6.59
CA SER A 167 -1.67 18.04 -7.63
C SER A 167 -1.91 18.74 -8.96
N GLY A 168 -3.08 19.36 -9.16
CA GLY A 168 -3.53 19.88 -10.46
C GLY A 168 -3.95 18.81 -11.46
N ASN A 169 -3.75 17.52 -11.17
CA ASN A 169 -4.01 16.42 -12.09
C ASN A 169 -5.30 15.67 -11.73
N PHE A 170 -6.08 15.32 -12.74
CA PHE A 170 -7.25 14.45 -12.54
C PHE A 170 -6.82 13.00 -12.30
N THR A 171 -7.56 12.28 -11.47
CA THR A 171 -7.34 10.86 -11.19
C THR A 171 -8.65 10.10 -11.18
N THR A 172 -8.61 8.84 -11.60
CA THR A 172 -9.70 7.87 -11.45
C THR A 172 -9.35 6.77 -10.43
N SER A 173 -8.21 6.91 -9.74
CA SER A 173 -7.79 5.93 -8.75
C SER A 173 -8.73 5.93 -7.55
N HIS A 174 -8.91 4.74 -6.97
CA HIS A 174 -9.67 4.52 -5.75
C HIS A 174 -8.77 4.23 -4.53
N TYR A 175 -7.46 4.22 -4.76
CA TYR A 175 -6.43 3.98 -3.77
C TYR A 175 -5.33 5.02 -3.89
N LEU A 176 -4.60 5.22 -2.79
CA LEU A 176 -3.44 6.09 -2.72
C LEU A 176 -2.35 5.38 -1.91
N TRP A 177 -1.11 5.46 -2.37
CA TRP A 177 0.02 4.87 -1.65
C TRP A 177 0.73 5.91 -0.81
N VAL A 178 0.98 5.57 0.46
CA VAL A 178 1.83 6.33 1.37
C VAL A 178 3.19 5.69 1.43
N TYR A 179 4.23 6.50 1.37
CA TYR A 179 5.62 6.09 1.49
C TYR A 179 6.26 6.89 2.61
N GLN A 180 6.75 6.19 3.63
CA GLN A 180 7.47 6.77 4.77
C GLN A 180 8.83 6.08 4.96
N HIS A 181 9.76 6.80 5.59
CA HIS A 181 11.13 6.37 5.84
C HIS A 181 11.34 5.82 7.25
#